data_AF-A0A392NJ79-F1
#
_entry.id   AF-A0A392NJ79-F1
#
_cell.length_a   1.000
_cell.length_b   1.000
_cell.length_c   1.000
_cell.angle_alpha   90.00
_cell.angle_beta   90.00
_cell.angle_gamma   90.00
#
_symmetry.space_group_name_H-M   'P 1'
#
loop_
_entity.id
_entity.type
_entity.pdbx_description
1 polymer ?
#
loop_
_entity_poly.entity_id
_entity_poly.type
_entity_poly.pdbx_seq_one_letter_code
_entity_poly.pdbx_strand_id
1 'polypeptide(L)'
;VTQFSPSILKSEGVPVYRTVQSSGQFVITFPRAYHCGFSCGFNCAEAVNAAPYDWFVHGQNAVEIYSLQCRKTSLSHDKLLFGSAKEAVHALAETTLHGKENLKYSNWRNACGKDGVLTNAVKTRIKIEKERLDQLPNHLKMLEMDNDFDSVEERECFSCFYDLHLSAVGCECSPDSYSCLRHFKLFCSCEIEKRFVLVRYTMNELSTLVEALEGEPHAIEAWATRNNGVVSASAEDACMNEQDMERAMCKTKNCEEGKSLPSCPGTNERSSSPYSHISSELVHLESHHET
;
A
#
# COMPACT_ATOMS: atom_id res chain seq x y z
N VAL A 1 -8.12 19.88 10.07
CA VAL A 1 -7.74 19.21 11.34
C VAL A 1 -8.82 19.48 12.37
N THR A 2 -9.20 18.49 13.17
CA THR A 2 -10.29 18.61 14.16
C THR A 2 -9.94 17.80 15.41
N GLN A 3 -10.18 18.36 16.60
CA GLN A 3 -9.99 17.69 17.88
C GLN A 3 -11.33 17.61 18.63
N PHE A 4 -11.69 16.42 19.08
CA PHE A 4 -12.87 16.20 19.92
C PHE A 4 -12.46 15.95 21.37
N SER A 5 -13.24 16.47 22.31
CA SER A 5 -13.06 16.12 23.71
C SER A 5 -13.35 14.62 23.92
N PRO A 6 -12.48 13.86 24.61
CA PRO A 6 -12.76 12.49 25.00
C PRO A 6 -14.10 12.30 25.71
N SER A 7 -14.56 13.31 26.46
CA SER A 7 -15.85 13.27 27.15
C SER A 7 -17.03 13.24 26.17
N ILE A 8 -16.94 13.96 25.05
CA ILE A 8 -17.97 13.95 24.00
C ILE A 8 -17.99 12.57 23.32
N LEU A 9 -16.83 12.02 22.97
CA LEU A 9 -16.76 10.68 22.38
C LEU A 9 -17.36 9.60 23.30
N LYS A 10 -17.07 9.69 24.61
CA LYS A 10 -17.65 8.77 25.59
C LYS A 10 -19.16 8.93 25.76
N SER A 11 -19.71 10.15 25.70
CA SER A 11 -21.16 10.34 25.79
C SER A 11 -21.89 9.75 24.58
N GLU A 12 -21.23 9.72 23.42
CA GLU A 12 -21.71 9.06 22.19
C GLU A 12 -21.39 7.55 22.15
N GLY A 13 -20.92 6.95 23.24
CA GLY A 13 -20.66 5.51 23.33
C GLY A 13 -19.38 5.03 22.65
N VAL A 14 -18.49 5.94 22.21
CA VAL A 14 -17.20 5.57 21.61
C VAL A 14 -16.20 5.23 22.73
N PRO A 15 -15.55 4.05 22.71
CA PRO A 15 -14.56 3.68 23.72
C PRO A 15 -13.31 4.53 23.59
N VAL A 16 -12.92 5.21 24.67
CA VAL A 16 -11.71 6.06 24.72
C VAL A 16 -10.81 5.66 25.89
N TYR A 17 -9.55 5.39 25.57
CA TYR A 17 -8.49 5.04 26.50
C TYR A 17 -7.43 6.15 26.56
N ARG A 18 -6.70 6.22 27.67
CA ARG A 18 -5.65 7.22 27.92
C ARG A 18 -4.40 6.54 28.45
N THR A 19 -3.24 7.01 27.99
CA THR A 19 -1.94 6.72 28.59
C THR A 19 -1.15 8.02 28.79
N VAL A 20 -0.09 7.97 29.60
CA VAL A 20 0.89 9.05 29.77
C VAL A 20 2.25 8.48 29.41
N GLN A 21 2.80 8.93 28.29
CA GLN A 21 4.13 8.54 27.84
C GLN A 21 5.20 9.36 28.58
N SER A 22 6.10 8.67 29.28
CA SER A 22 7.31 9.24 29.89
C SER A 22 8.54 9.00 29.01
N SER A 23 9.63 9.71 29.29
CA SER A 23 10.90 9.51 28.58
C SER A 23 11.37 8.06 28.66
N GLY A 24 11.87 7.53 27.54
CA GLY A 24 12.30 6.13 27.41
C GLY A 24 11.18 5.11 27.23
N GLN A 25 9.91 5.54 27.07
CA GLN A 25 8.78 4.64 26.86
C GLN A 25 8.28 4.66 25.40
N PHE A 26 7.79 3.50 24.95
CA PHE A 26 7.10 3.35 23.67
C PHE A 26 5.58 3.46 23.82
N VAL A 27 4.93 3.96 22.77
CA VAL A 27 3.47 3.88 22.58
C VAL A 27 3.24 3.19 21.24
N ILE A 28 2.48 2.10 21.26
CA ILE A 28 2.15 1.33 20.04
C ILE A 28 0.71 1.65 19.65
N THR A 29 0.53 2.10 18.41
CA THR A 29 -0.80 2.34 17.82
C THR A 29 -1.14 1.20 16.87
N PHE A 30 -2.26 0.52 17.13
CA PHE A 30 -2.73 -0.59 16.30
C PHE A 30 -3.43 -0.11 15.02
N PRO A 31 -3.57 -0.97 13.99
CA PRO A 31 -4.27 -0.62 12.75
C PRO A 31 -5.67 -0.07 13.01
N ARG A 32 -6.03 1.01 12.32
CA ARG A 32 -7.32 1.74 12.45
C ARG A 32 -7.62 2.30 13.85
N ALA A 33 -6.64 2.37 14.76
CA ALA A 33 -6.80 3.04 16.04
C ALA A 33 -6.59 4.55 15.90
N TYR A 34 -7.69 5.31 15.93
CA TYR A 34 -7.63 6.78 16.04
C TYR A 34 -6.95 7.17 17.35
N HIS A 35 -6.03 8.13 17.27
CA HIS A 35 -5.29 8.64 18.42
C HIS A 35 -5.12 10.16 18.32
N CYS A 36 -5.05 10.81 19.48
CA CYS A 36 -4.74 12.22 19.62
C CYS A 36 -4.03 12.45 20.96
N GLY A 37 -3.30 13.54 21.10
CA GLY A 37 -2.58 13.86 22.33
C GLY A 37 -2.04 15.28 22.37
N PHE A 38 -1.40 15.63 23.47
CA PHE A 38 -0.70 16.89 23.66
C PHE A 38 0.51 16.67 24.58
N SER A 39 1.51 17.55 24.49
CA SER A 39 2.70 17.52 25.35
C SER A 39 2.47 18.34 26.62
N CYS A 40 2.91 17.83 27.77
CA CYS A 40 2.85 18.56 29.06
C CYS A 40 3.99 19.58 29.24
N GLY A 41 4.90 19.70 28.27
CA GLY A 41 6.07 20.56 28.31
C GLY A 41 6.97 20.31 27.10
N PHE A 42 8.17 20.89 27.10
CA PHE A 42 9.17 20.65 26.06
C PHE A 42 9.59 19.17 26.03
N ASN A 43 9.54 18.55 24.86
CA ASN A 43 9.96 17.17 24.64
C ASN A 43 10.47 16.96 23.20
N CYS A 44 11.03 15.77 22.96
CA CYS A 44 11.39 15.26 21.65
C CYS A 44 10.86 13.81 21.56
N ALA A 45 10.22 13.47 20.44
CA ALA A 45 9.67 12.15 20.17
C ALA A 45 9.90 11.77 18.72
N GLU A 46 10.02 10.48 18.45
CA GLU A 46 10.17 9.90 17.12
C GLU A 46 9.07 8.84 16.90
N ALA A 47 8.61 8.70 15.67
CA ALA A 47 7.57 7.76 15.30
C ALA A 47 7.87 7.09 13.95
N VAL A 48 7.52 5.82 13.84
CA VAL A 48 7.67 5.02 12.63
C VAL A 48 6.46 4.11 12.45
N ASN A 49 6.12 3.80 11.21
CA ASN A 49 5.08 2.82 10.87
C ASN A 49 5.70 1.43 10.68
N ALA A 50 5.00 0.40 11.15
CA ALA A 50 5.38 -1.00 10.95
C ALA A 50 4.18 -1.79 10.39
N ALA A 51 4.48 -2.80 9.57
CA ALA A 51 3.49 -3.64 8.90
C ALA A 51 3.81 -5.14 9.11
N PRO A 52 3.46 -5.73 10.28
CA PRO A 52 3.56 -7.17 10.49
C PRO A 52 2.59 -7.95 9.58
N TYR A 53 2.71 -9.27 9.49
CA TYR A 53 1.90 -10.07 8.56
C TYR A 53 0.38 -9.92 8.77
N ASP A 54 -0.07 -9.74 10.01
CA ASP A 54 -1.48 -9.49 10.34
C ASP A 54 -2.00 -8.14 9.82
N TRP A 55 -1.12 -7.19 9.50
CA TRP A 55 -1.50 -5.89 8.95
C TRP A 55 -2.09 -6.00 7.56
N PHE A 56 -1.73 -7.01 6.75
CA PHE A 56 -2.15 -7.08 5.34
C PHE A 56 -3.68 -7.04 5.16
N VAL A 57 -4.44 -7.66 6.07
CA VAL A 57 -5.92 -7.60 6.03
C VAL A 57 -6.43 -6.17 6.25
N HIS A 58 -5.79 -5.42 7.14
CA HIS A 58 -6.12 -4.01 7.37
C HIS A 58 -5.69 -3.12 6.20
N GLY A 59 -4.50 -3.37 5.63
CA GLY A 59 -3.99 -2.68 4.45
C GLY A 59 -4.90 -2.86 3.24
N GLN A 60 -5.38 -4.09 2.99
CA GLN A 60 -6.32 -4.39 1.91
C GLN A 60 -7.60 -3.58 2.08
N ASN A 61 -8.19 -3.58 3.27
CA ASN A 61 -9.39 -2.80 3.55
C ASN A 61 -9.15 -1.29 3.35
N ALA A 62 -7.97 -0.79 3.74
CA ALA A 62 -7.63 0.62 3.59
C ALA A 62 -7.57 1.04 2.12
N VAL A 63 -6.90 0.28 1.25
CA VAL A 63 -6.80 0.63 -0.19
C VAL A 63 -8.15 0.55 -0.90
N GLU A 64 -9.04 -0.37 -0.49
CA GLU A 64 -10.41 -0.42 -1.01
C GLU A 64 -11.23 0.81 -0.59
N ILE A 65 -11.12 1.23 0.68
CA ILE A 65 -11.77 2.46 1.17
C ILE A 65 -11.21 3.70 0.45
N TYR A 66 -9.89 3.78 0.27
CA TYR A 66 -9.25 4.89 -0.43
C TYR A 66 -9.70 4.98 -1.89
N SER A 67 -9.86 3.84 -2.57
CA SER A 67 -10.46 3.76 -3.91
C SER A 67 -11.85 4.37 -3.94
N LEU A 68 -12.70 4.08 -2.95
CA LEU A 68 -14.06 4.62 -2.87
C LEU A 68 -14.08 6.12 -2.53
N GLN A 69 -13.06 6.61 -1.83
CA GLN A 69 -12.92 8.01 -1.44
C GLN A 69 -12.12 8.85 -2.45
N CYS A 70 -11.66 8.25 -3.55
CA CYS A 70 -10.74 8.85 -4.51
C CYS A 70 -9.52 9.49 -3.81
N ARG A 71 -8.93 8.75 -2.88
CA ARG A 71 -7.78 9.19 -2.09
C ARG A 71 -6.51 8.47 -2.56
N LYS A 72 -5.46 9.24 -2.87
CA LYS A 72 -4.12 8.71 -3.17
C LYS A 72 -3.57 7.86 -2.03
N THR A 73 -2.95 6.74 -2.39
CA THR A 73 -2.18 5.90 -1.48
C THR A 73 -0.81 6.50 -1.20
N SER A 74 -0.17 6.11 -0.10
CA SER A 74 1.21 6.52 0.23
C SER A 74 2.23 5.42 -0.07
N LEU A 75 1.76 4.24 -0.49
CA LEU A 75 2.54 3.07 -0.83
C LEU A 75 1.69 2.12 -1.68
N SER A 76 2.36 1.27 -2.46
CA SER A 76 1.71 0.13 -3.12
C SER A 76 1.50 -1.04 -2.15
N HIS A 77 0.24 -1.32 -1.82
CA HIS A 77 -0.12 -2.45 -0.94
C HIS A 77 0.18 -3.79 -1.61
N ASP A 78 -0.18 -3.93 -2.89
CA ASP A 78 0.03 -5.17 -3.64
C ASP A 78 1.52 -5.49 -3.76
N LYS A 79 2.39 -4.48 -3.95
CA LYS A 79 3.85 -4.67 -3.99
C LYS A 79 4.40 -5.22 -2.68
N LEU A 80 3.93 -4.71 -1.53
CA LEU A 80 4.33 -5.24 -0.22
C LEU A 80 3.82 -6.66 0.01
N LEU A 81 2.57 -6.95 -0.36
CA LEU A 81 1.95 -8.26 -0.17
C LEU A 81 2.65 -9.33 -1.02
N PHE A 82 2.80 -9.09 -2.31
CA PHE A 82 3.44 -10.04 -3.22
C PHE A 82 4.96 -10.10 -3.04
N GLY A 83 5.61 -9.01 -2.61
CA GLY A 83 7.00 -9.04 -2.17
C GLY A 83 7.21 -9.94 -0.95
N SER A 84 6.34 -9.82 0.06
CA SER A 84 6.35 -10.67 1.24
C SER A 84 6.07 -12.14 0.90
N ALA A 85 5.13 -12.39 -0.01
CA ALA A 85 4.83 -13.74 -0.49
C ALA A 85 6.04 -14.39 -1.19
N LYS A 86 6.77 -13.65 -2.03
CA LYS A 86 8.00 -14.13 -2.68
C LYS A 86 9.08 -14.49 -1.66
N GLU A 87 9.33 -13.61 -0.69
CA GLU A 87 10.31 -13.88 0.36
C GLU A 87 9.93 -15.10 1.19
N ALA A 88 8.64 -15.26 1.50
CA ALA A 88 8.15 -16.42 2.21
C ALA A 88 8.36 -17.73 1.43
N VAL A 89 8.11 -17.72 0.11
CA VAL A 89 8.39 -18.89 -0.74
C VAL A 89 9.89 -19.18 -0.82
N HIS A 90 10.74 -18.16 -0.90
CA HIS A 90 12.19 -18.35 -0.87
C HIS A 90 12.65 -19.00 0.46
N ALA A 91 12.11 -18.54 1.59
CA ALA A 91 12.36 -19.13 2.90
C ALA A 91 11.88 -20.59 3.01
N LEU A 92 10.73 -20.92 2.39
CA LEU A 92 10.24 -22.30 2.28
C LEU A 92 11.15 -23.15 1.39
N ALA A 93 11.62 -22.63 0.26
CA ALA A 93 12.54 -23.31 -0.65
C ALA A 93 13.87 -23.68 0.02
N GLU A 94 14.49 -22.76 0.78
CA GLU A 94 15.72 -23.05 1.53
C GLU A 94 15.54 -24.19 2.55
N THR A 95 14.35 -24.31 3.15
CA THR A 95 14.04 -25.39 4.08
C THR A 95 13.77 -26.70 3.33
N THR A 96 12.86 -26.69 2.36
CA THR A 96 12.34 -27.89 1.68
C THR A 96 13.34 -28.49 0.69
N LEU A 97 14.08 -27.65 -0.04
CA LEU A 97 15.00 -28.09 -1.09
C LEU A 97 16.44 -28.24 -0.58
N HIS A 98 16.89 -27.35 0.31
CA HIS A 98 18.29 -27.31 0.76
C HIS A 98 18.51 -27.80 2.19
N GLY A 99 17.45 -28.10 2.96
CA GLY A 99 17.55 -28.60 4.34
C GLY A 99 18.19 -27.63 5.31
N LYS A 100 18.23 -26.32 4.99
CA LYS A 100 18.83 -25.30 5.86
C LYS A 100 17.79 -24.70 6.79
N GLU A 101 17.95 -24.92 8.08
CA GLU A 101 17.15 -24.22 9.09
C GLU A 101 17.79 -22.88 9.48
N ASN A 102 17.07 -21.79 9.27
CA ASN A 102 17.46 -20.46 9.73
C ASN A 102 16.34 -19.89 10.61
N LEU A 103 16.70 -19.36 11.78
CA LEU A 103 15.77 -18.71 12.69
C LEU A 103 15.03 -17.53 12.03
N LYS A 104 15.65 -16.82 11.08
CA LYS A 104 15.00 -15.76 10.28
C LYS A 104 13.83 -16.29 9.43
N TYR A 105 13.89 -17.54 8.98
CA TYR A 105 12.84 -18.16 8.15
C TYR A 105 11.68 -18.73 8.99
N SER A 106 11.87 -18.88 10.31
CA SER A 106 10.81 -19.41 11.18
C SER A 106 9.55 -18.54 11.17
N ASN A 107 9.70 -17.21 11.15
CA ASN A 107 8.58 -16.27 11.10
C ASN A 107 7.78 -16.37 9.80
N TRP A 108 8.45 -16.52 8.66
CA TRP A 108 7.80 -16.72 7.36
C TRP A 108 7.04 -18.05 7.33
N ARG A 109 7.63 -19.14 7.85
CA ARG A 109 6.95 -20.44 7.94
C ARG A 109 5.68 -20.36 8.79
N ASN A 110 5.74 -19.66 9.92
CA ASN A 110 4.58 -19.48 10.81
C ASN A 110 3.47 -18.62 10.18
N ALA A 111 3.82 -17.73 9.25
CA ALA A 111 2.85 -16.91 8.53
C ALA A 111 2.24 -17.62 7.30
N CYS A 112 2.84 -18.73 6.86
CA CYS A 112 2.45 -19.54 5.71
C CYS A 112 1.68 -20.82 6.12
N GLY A 113 1.37 -21.68 5.15
CA GLY A 113 0.49 -22.84 5.30
C GLY A 113 -0.97 -22.53 4.95
N LYS A 114 -1.82 -23.57 4.93
CA LYS A 114 -3.23 -23.45 4.50
C LYS A 114 -4.02 -22.39 5.26
N ASP A 115 -3.76 -22.30 6.56
CA ASP A 115 -4.38 -21.34 7.49
C ASP A 115 -3.43 -20.17 7.87
N GLY A 116 -2.29 -20.06 7.20
CA GLY A 116 -1.31 -19.00 7.45
C GLY A 116 -1.88 -17.61 7.16
N VAL A 117 -1.56 -16.64 8.03
CA VAL A 117 -2.07 -15.26 7.92
C VAL A 117 -1.65 -14.62 6.59
N LEU A 118 -0.41 -14.81 6.15
CA LEU A 118 0.08 -14.31 4.87
C LEU A 118 -0.59 -15.03 3.69
N THR A 119 -0.68 -16.36 3.75
CA THR A 119 -1.37 -17.17 2.72
C THR A 119 -2.81 -16.70 2.52
N ASN A 120 -3.54 -16.47 3.61
CA ASN A 120 -4.93 -16.02 3.58
C ASN A 120 -5.06 -14.59 3.02
N ALA A 121 -4.13 -13.70 3.33
CA ALA A 121 -4.08 -12.36 2.72
C ALA A 121 -3.88 -12.44 1.20
N VAL A 122 -2.91 -13.24 0.74
CA VAL A 122 -2.62 -13.47 -0.69
C VAL A 122 -3.82 -14.09 -1.40
N LYS A 123 -4.42 -15.17 -0.84
CA LYS A 123 -5.64 -15.80 -1.38
C LYS A 123 -6.78 -14.81 -1.53
N THR A 124 -7.01 -13.97 -0.51
CA THR A 124 -8.06 -12.95 -0.53
C THR A 124 -7.83 -11.96 -1.67
N ARG A 125 -6.59 -11.46 -1.82
CA ARG A 125 -6.25 -10.52 -2.89
C ARG A 125 -6.41 -11.14 -4.29
N ILE A 126 -5.97 -12.39 -4.46
CA ILE A 126 -6.11 -13.13 -5.73
C ILE A 126 -7.58 -13.37 -6.08
N LYS A 127 -8.43 -13.68 -5.08
CA LYS A 127 -9.87 -13.82 -5.28
C LYS A 127 -10.49 -12.51 -5.78
N ILE A 128 -10.14 -11.38 -5.16
CA ILE A 128 -10.58 -10.04 -5.61
C ILE A 128 -10.12 -9.77 -7.04
N GLU A 129 -8.88 -10.13 -7.37
CA GLU A 129 -8.34 -9.94 -8.72
C GLU A 129 -9.13 -10.73 -9.76
N LYS A 130 -9.37 -12.02 -9.48
CA LYS A 130 -10.16 -12.90 -10.34
C LYS A 130 -11.56 -12.34 -10.57
N GLU A 131 -12.26 -11.97 -9.50
CA GLU A 131 -13.62 -11.42 -9.59
C GLU A 131 -13.68 -10.12 -10.42
N ARG A 132 -12.61 -9.31 -10.40
CA ARG A 132 -12.50 -8.10 -11.22
C ARG A 132 -12.20 -8.41 -12.68
N LEU A 133 -11.31 -9.36 -12.95
CA LEU A 133 -10.99 -9.82 -14.30
C LEU A 133 -12.20 -10.48 -14.97
N ASP A 134 -12.96 -11.29 -14.23
CA ASP A 134 -14.17 -11.98 -14.72
C ASP A 134 -15.29 -10.99 -15.14
N GLN A 135 -15.24 -9.73 -14.69
CA GLN A 135 -16.18 -8.67 -15.08
C GLN A 135 -15.78 -7.94 -16.37
N LEU A 136 -14.56 -8.20 -16.88
CA LEU A 136 -14.06 -7.56 -18.09
C LEU A 136 -14.62 -8.27 -19.34
N PRO A 137 -14.83 -7.54 -20.44
CA PRO A 137 -15.19 -8.14 -21.72
C PRO A 137 -14.13 -9.15 -22.22
N ASN A 138 -14.58 -10.34 -22.65
CA ASN A 138 -13.72 -11.46 -23.07
C ASN A 138 -12.74 -11.16 -24.22
N HIS A 139 -12.96 -10.10 -25.00
CA HIS A 139 -12.12 -9.72 -26.14
C HIS A 139 -11.00 -8.73 -25.77
N LEU A 140 -10.95 -8.25 -24.52
CA LEU A 140 -9.84 -7.44 -24.06
C LEU A 140 -8.55 -8.26 -24.08
N LYS A 141 -7.54 -7.74 -24.75
CA LYS A 141 -6.22 -8.38 -24.77
C LYS A 141 -5.59 -8.25 -23.40
N MET A 142 -5.15 -9.39 -22.85
CA MET A 142 -4.30 -9.42 -21.67
C MET A 142 -2.84 -9.43 -22.12
N LEU A 143 -2.05 -8.52 -21.57
CA LEU A 143 -0.62 -8.35 -21.84
C LEU A 143 0.13 -8.42 -20.52
N GLU A 144 1.35 -8.96 -20.55
CA GLU A 144 2.22 -8.96 -19.38
C GLU A 144 2.75 -7.54 -19.11
N MET A 145 2.82 -7.16 -17.84
CA MET A 145 3.46 -5.91 -17.42
C MET A 145 4.98 -6.00 -17.57
N ASP A 146 5.59 -4.94 -18.09
CA ASP A 146 7.04 -4.80 -18.01
C ASP A 146 7.51 -4.73 -16.55
N ASN A 147 8.70 -5.29 -16.29
CA ASN A 147 9.25 -5.35 -14.93
C ASN A 147 9.47 -3.96 -14.30
N ASP A 148 9.67 -2.93 -15.13
CA ASP A 148 9.93 -1.55 -14.73
C ASP A 148 8.65 -0.68 -14.67
N PHE A 149 7.46 -1.24 -14.94
CA PHE A 149 6.17 -0.54 -15.03
C PHE A 149 5.90 0.48 -13.90
N ASP A 150 6.23 0.10 -12.66
CA ASP A 150 6.08 0.88 -11.42
C ASP A 150 7.42 1.04 -10.67
N SER A 151 8.55 0.97 -11.38
CA SER A 151 9.89 1.04 -10.78
C SER A 151 10.37 2.47 -10.53
N VAL A 152 10.04 3.39 -11.43
CA VAL A 152 10.44 4.81 -11.34
C VAL A 152 9.38 5.63 -10.61
N GLU A 153 8.11 5.42 -10.95
CA GLU A 153 6.97 6.12 -10.36
C GLU A 153 5.84 5.14 -10.08
N GLU A 154 5.11 5.35 -8.99
CA GLU A 154 3.91 4.57 -8.69
C GLU A 154 2.85 4.81 -9.78
N ARG A 155 2.21 3.73 -10.23
CA ARG A 155 1.15 3.80 -11.23
C ARG A 155 -0.19 3.75 -10.53
N GLU A 156 -1.01 4.76 -10.76
CA GLU A 156 -2.30 4.92 -10.09
C GLU A 156 -3.44 4.98 -11.11
N CYS A 157 -4.63 4.52 -10.72
CA CYS A 157 -5.83 4.72 -11.51
C CYS A 157 -6.15 6.22 -11.65
N PHE A 158 -6.34 6.69 -12.88
CA PHE A 158 -6.68 8.09 -13.17
C PHE A 158 -7.94 8.62 -12.44
N SER A 159 -8.86 7.73 -12.05
CA SER A 159 -10.15 8.09 -11.47
C SER A 159 -10.15 8.03 -9.93
N CYS A 160 -9.61 6.95 -9.35
CA CYS A 160 -9.70 6.71 -7.91
C CYS A 160 -8.35 6.64 -7.18
N PHE A 161 -7.25 6.82 -7.90
CA PHE A 161 -5.88 6.72 -7.39
C PHE A 161 -5.50 5.37 -6.77
N TYR A 162 -6.25 4.31 -7.10
CA TYR A 162 -5.89 2.95 -6.69
C TYR A 162 -4.57 2.54 -7.35
N ASP A 163 -3.63 2.02 -6.57
CA ASP A 163 -2.35 1.49 -7.03
C ASP A 163 -2.53 0.35 -8.05
N LEU A 164 -1.71 0.37 -9.10
CA LEU A 164 -1.83 -0.50 -10.26
C LEU A 164 -0.69 -1.52 -10.36
N HIS A 165 -0.06 -1.85 -9.23
CA HIS A 165 1.06 -2.79 -9.22
C HIS A 165 0.70 -4.16 -9.79
N LEU A 166 -0.49 -4.69 -9.49
CA LEU A 166 -0.90 -6.04 -9.93
C LEU A 166 -1.52 -6.06 -11.34
N SER A 167 -2.37 -5.07 -11.63
CA SER A 167 -3.07 -4.96 -12.91
C SER A 167 -3.47 -3.53 -13.25
N ALA A 168 -3.56 -3.25 -14.54
CA ALA A 168 -3.92 -1.94 -15.08
C ALA A 168 -4.69 -2.12 -16.40
N VAL A 169 -5.61 -1.19 -16.69
CA VAL A 169 -6.21 -1.09 -18.03
C VAL A 169 -5.66 0.15 -18.72
N GLY A 170 -5.10 -0.07 -19.91
CA GLY A 170 -4.58 0.97 -20.79
C GLY A 170 -5.33 1.01 -22.14
N CYS A 171 -4.99 1.99 -22.96
CA CYS A 171 -5.49 2.14 -24.33
C CYS A 171 -4.43 2.83 -25.18
N GLU A 172 -4.37 2.47 -26.46
CA GLU A 172 -3.45 3.09 -27.43
C GLU A 172 -3.61 4.62 -27.54
N CYS A 173 -4.77 5.17 -27.16
CA CYS A 173 -5.00 6.62 -27.17
C CYS A 173 -4.31 7.38 -26.03
N SER A 174 -3.85 6.69 -24.98
CA SER A 174 -3.21 7.30 -23.82
C SER A 174 -2.14 6.35 -23.27
N PRO A 175 -0.88 6.45 -23.75
CA PRO A 175 0.18 5.51 -23.42
C PRO A 175 0.67 5.62 -21.96
N ASP A 176 0.52 6.80 -21.34
CA ASP A 176 1.05 7.08 -20.00
C ASP A 176 -0.03 7.14 -18.90
N SER A 177 -1.29 6.87 -19.24
CA SER A 177 -2.41 6.87 -18.29
C SER A 177 -3.04 5.49 -18.19
N TYR A 178 -3.56 5.18 -17.00
CA TYR A 178 -4.11 3.86 -16.71
C TYR A 178 -5.32 3.95 -15.79
N SER A 179 -6.14 2.91 -15.80
CA SER A 179 -7.23 2.72 -14.85
C SER A 179 -7.12 1.38 -14.13
N CYS A 180 -7.70 1.30 -12.92
CA CYS A 180 -7.90 -0.01 -12.28
C CYS A 180 -9.01 -0.78 -13.00
N LEU A 181 -9.08 -2.09 -12.77
CA LEU A 181 -10.07 -2.96 -13.40
C LEU A 181 -11.53 -2.54 -13.16
N ARG A 182 -11.83 -1.84 -12.06
CA ARG A 182 -13.18 -1.33 -11.77
C ARG A 182 -13.57 -0.15 -12.65
N HIS A 183 -12.61 0.70 -13.00
CA HIS A 183 -12.84 1.93 -13.74
C HIS A 183 -12.50 1.81 -15.23
N PHE A 184 -12.30 0.59 -15.73
CA PHE A 184 -11.94 0.34 -17.12
C PHE A 184 -12.91 0.98 -18.12
N LYS A 185 -14.23 0.99 -17.82
CA LYS A 185 -15.26 1.60 -18.68
C LYS A 185 -15.11 3.11 -18.78
N LEU A 186 -14.66 3.76 -17.70
CA LEU A 186 -14.53 5.21 -17.58
C LEU A 186 -13.25 5.75 -18.23
N PHE A 187 -12.30 4.87 -18.62
CA PHE A 187 -10.95 5.27 -19.01
C PHE A 187 -10.89 6.20 -20.23
N CYS A 188 -11.60 5.86 -21.31
CA CYS A 188 -11.67 6.68 -22.52
C CYS A 188 -12.96 6.39 -23.31
N SER A 189 -13.16 7.09 -24.43
CA SER A 189 -14.28 6.87 -25.36
C SER A 189 -13.94 5.93 -26.52
N CYS A 190 -12.72 5.40 -26.59
CA CYS A 190 -12.33 4.46 -27.64
C CYS A 190 -13.09 3.15 -27.53
N GLU A 191 -13.25 2.49 -28.68
CA GLU A 191 -13.70 1.11 -28.78
C GLU A 191 -12.88 0.20 -27.87
N ILE A 192 -13.55 -0.81 -27.32
CA ILE A 192 -13.02 -1.69 -26.27
C ILE A 192 -11.87 -2.55 -26.79
N GLU A 193 -11.83 -2.83 -28.10
CA GLU A 193 -10.78 -3.55 -28.81
C GLU A 193 -9.44 -2.79 -28.86
N LYS A 194 -9.47 -1.46 -28.67
CA LYS A 194 -8.27 -0.62 -28.55
C LYS A 194 -7.74 -0.54 -27.13
N ARG A 195 -8.45 -1.13 -26.17
CA ARG A 195 -8.03 -1.22 -24.77
C ARG A 195 -7.36 -2.56 -24.53
N PHE A 196 -6.49 -2.59 -23.53
CA PHE A 196 -5.78 -3.78 -23.11
C PHE A 196 -5.66 -3.80 -21.59
N VAL A 197 -5.51 -4.99 -21.05
CA VAL A 197 -5.28 -5.22 -19.62
C VAL A 197 -3.83 -5.64 -19.46
N LEU A 198 -3.08 -4.86 -18.71
CA LEU A 198 -1.77 -5.25 -18.22
C LEU A 198 -1.95 -6.08 -16.94
N VAL A 199 -1.27 -7.23 -16.86
CA VAL A 199 -1.22 -8.07 -15.66
C VAL A 199 0.23 -8.39 -15.32
N ARG A 200 0.56 -8.34 -14.03
CA ARG A 200 1.90 -8.75 -13.57
C ARG A 200 2.04 -10.27 -13.47
N TYR A 201 0.94 -10.94 -13.14
CA TYR A 201 0.89 -12.40 -12.98
C TYR A 201 -0.38 -12.92 -13.63
N THR A 202 -0.27 -14.04 -14.34
CA THR A 202 -1.43 -14.78 -14.83
C THR A 202 -2.17 -15.45 -13.66
N MET A 203 -3.45 -15.78 -13.85
CA MET A 203 -4.21 -16.48 -12.81
C MET A 203 -3.63 -17.86 -12.46
N ASN A 204 -3.02 -18.55 -13.43
CA ASN A 204 -2.36 -19.83 -13.19
C ASN A 204 -1.15 -19.66 -12.27
N GLU A 205 -0.35 -18.63 -12.54
CA GLU A 205 0.80 -18.29 -11.71
C GLU A 205 0.38 -17.89 -10.29
N LEU A 206 -0.65 -17.05 -10.16
CA LEU A 206 -1.19 -16.70 -8.85
C LEU A 206 -1.68 -17.95 -8.09
N SER A 207 -2.26 -18.94 -8.77
CA SER A 207 -2.60 -20.23 -8.16
C SER A 207 -1.37 -20.99 -7.68
N THR A 208 -0.31 -21.07 -8.51
CA THR A 208 0.95 -21.71 -8.13
C THR A 208 1.61 -21.03 -6.93
N LEU A 209 1.53 -19.70 -6.82
CA LEU A 209 2.00 -18.97 -5.63
C LEU A 209 1.26 -19.42 -4.37
N VAL A 210 -0.08 -19.57 -4.43
CA VAL A 210 -0.86 -20.04 -3.28
C VAL A 210 -0.44 -21.45 -2.89
N GLU A 211 -0.33 -22.37 -3.85
CA GLU A 211 0.14 -23.74 -3.59
C GLU A 211 1.54 -23.74 -2.94
N ALA A 212 2.44 -22.88 -3.40
CA ALA A 212 3.78 -22.74 -2.83
C ALA A 212 3.74 -22.26 -1.37
N LEU A 213 2.92 -21.24 -1.06
CA LEU A 213 2.71 -20.75 0.31
C LEU A 213 2.03 -21.78 1.21
N GLU A 214 1.23 -22.67 0.65
CA GLU A 214 0.61 -23.79 1.38
C GLU A 214 1.58 -24.94 1.66
N GLY A 215 2.76 -24.95 1.04
CA GLY A 215 3.82 -25.90 1.27
C GLY A 215 4.00 -26.96 0.18
N GLU A 216 3.33 -26.84 -0.97
CA GLU A 216 3.42 -27.82 -2.06
C GLU A 216 4.82 -27.79 -2.72
N PRO A 217 5.62 -28.87 -2.68
CA PRO A 217 7.02 -28.83 -3.10
C PRO A 217 7.24 -28.44 -4.57
N HIS A 218 6.42 -28.96 -5.49
CA HIS A 218 6.53 -28.63 -6.92
C HIS A 218 6.24 -27.14 -7.18
N ALA A 219 5.29 -26.56 -6.43
CA ALA A 219 4.91 -25.17 -6.56
C ALA A 219 5.98 -24.24 -5.95
N ILE A 220 6.58 -24.64 -4.83
CA ILE A 220 7.73 -23.94 -4.22
C ILE A 220 8.89 -23.87 -5.21
N GLU A 221 9.26 -24.99 -5.83
CA GLU A 221 10.33 -25.04 -6.83
C GLU A 221 10.01 -24.18 -8.06
N ALA A 222 8.80 -24.32 -8.61
CA ALA A 222 8.34 -23.55 -9.77
C ALA A 222 8.34 -22.04 -9.50
N TRP A 223 7.96 -21.61 -8.30
CA TRP A 223 7.90 -20.19 -7.95
C TRP A 223 9.27 -19.61 -7.57
N ALA A 224 10.10 -20.37 -6.85
CA ALA A 224 11.44 -19.94 -6.45
C ALA A 224 12.37 -19.74 -7.66
N THR A 225 12.23 -20.57 -8.69
CA THR A 225 13.03 -20.48 -9.92
C THR A 225 12.57 -19.37 -10.87
N ARG A 226 11.37 -18.82 -10.67
CA ARG A 226 10.72 -17.90 -11.61
C ARG A 226 11.42 -16.55 -11.75
N ASN A 227 12.15 -16.06 -10.75
CA ASN A 227 12.78 -14.73 -10.82
C ASN A 227 13.94 -14.55 -9.82
N ASN A 228 15.08 -15.21 -10.07
CA ASN A 228 16.37 -14.91 -9.42
C ASN A 228 16.97 -13.54 -9.84
N GLY A 229 16.12 -12.55 -10.13
CA GLY A 229 16.49 -11.31 -10.82
C GLY A 229 15.73 -10.07 -10.36
N VAL A 230 15.58 -9.84 -9.04
CA VAL A 230 15.50 -8.47 -8.47
C VAL A 230 16.11 -8.48 -7.07
N VAL A 231 17.09 -7.58 -6.92
CA VAL A 231 17.81 -7.09 -5.74
C VAL A 231 17.21 -7.51 -4.39
N SER A 232 17.95 -8.37 -3.67
CA SER A 232 17.88 -8.42 -2.22
C SER A 232 18.18 -7.00 -1.72
N ALA A 233 17.17 -6.27 -1.25
CA ALA A 233 17.42 -5.26 -0.23
C ALA A 233 17.85 -6.06 1.00
N SER A 234 19.15 -6.29 1.14
CA SER A 234 19.68 -6.86 2.37
C SER A 234 19.26 -5.90 3.48
N ALA A 235 18.86 -6.44 4.63
CA ALA A 235 18.61 -5.64 5.83
C ALA A 235 19.85 -4.86 6.33
N GLU A 236 20.97 -4.95 5.60
CA GLU A 236 22.22 -4.24 5.80
C GLU A 236 22.21 -2.85 5.13
N ASP A 237 21.41 -2.65 4.06
CA ASP A 237 21.29 -1.35 3.38
C ASP A 237 20.36 -0.35 4.13
N ALA A 238 19.67 -0.80 5.18
CA ALA A 238 18.80 0.05 6.01
C ALA A 238 19.50 0.68 7.23
N CYS A 239 20.76 0.31 7.51
CA CYS A 239 21.55 0.95 8.56
C CYS A 239 22.51 1.96 7.93
N MET A 240 22.08 3.23 7.84
CA MET A 240 23.03 4.32 7.62
C MET A 240 24.03 4.35 8.78
N ASN A 241 25.32 4.36 8.47
CA ASN A 241 26.39 4.37 9.46
C ASN A 241 26.37 5.71 10.24
N GLU A 242 26.71 5.68 11.53
CA GLU A 242 26.75 6.87 12.42
C GLU A 242 27.53 8.07 11.82
N GLN A 243 28.54 7.78 11.00
CA GLN A 243 29.39 8.79 10.33
C GLN A 243 28.68 9.55 9.20
N ASP A 244 27.64 8.97 8.60
CA ASP A 244 26.87 9.61 7.53
C ASP A 244 25.85 10.62 8.09
N MET A 245 25.40 10.41 9.34
CA MET A 245 24.51 11.32 10.06
C MET A 245 25.20 12.66 10.40
N GLU A 246 26.45 12.62 10.88
CA GLU A 246 27.23 13.85 11.15
C GLU A 246 27.52 14.65 9.88
N ARG A 247 27.77 13.96 8.76
CA ARG A 247 28.07 14.59 7.47
C ARG A 247 26.84 15.26 6.86
N ALA A 248 25.64 14.71 7.07
CA ALA A 248 24.38 15.32 6.66
C ALA A 248 24.05 16.57 7.50
N MET A 249 24.27 16.52 8.82
CA MET A 249 24.02 17.67 9.72
C MET A 249 24.97 18.85 9.48
N CYS A 250 26.21 18.60 9.02
CA CYS A 250 27.17 19.66 8.70
C CYS A 250 26.85 20.40 7.40
N LYS A 251 26.21 19.72 6.42
CA LYS A 251 25.81 20.36 5.15
C LYS A 251 24.62 21.32 5.32
N THR A 252 23.70 21.05 6.23
CA THR A 252 22.52 21.90 6.46
C THR A 252 22.88 23.22 7.15
N LYS A 253 23.91 23.23 8.02
CA LYS A 253 24.36 24.47 8.70
C LYS A 253 25.04 25.48 7.77
N ASN A 254 25.67 25.03 6.68
CA ASN A 254 26.37 25.92 5.75
C ASN A 254 25.47 26.58 4.70
N CYS A 255 24.17 26.24 4.65
CA CYS A 255 23.25 26.78 3.64
C CYS A 255 22.35 27.91 4.18
N GLU A 256 22.27 28.13 5.49
CA GLU A 256 21.44 29.19 6.10
C GLU A 256 22.20 30.51 6.35
N GLU A 257 23.53 30.54 6.23
CA GLU A 257 24.33 31.76 6.33
C GLU A 257 24.77 32.27 4.95
N GLY A 258 23.83 32.80 4.17
CA GLY A 258 24.22 33.52 2.96
C GLY A 258 23.11 33.76 1.96
N LYS A 259 22.26 34.76 2.23
CA LYS A 259 21.78 35.76 1.24
C LYS A 259 20.82 36.74 1.88
N SER A 260 21.30 37.97 2.06
CA SER A 260 20.51 39.15 2.40
C SER A 260 20.32 40.03 1.14
N LEU A 261 19.18 40.77 1.14
CA LEU A 261 18.78 41.94 0.32
C LEU A 261 17.91 41.69 -0.94
N PRO A 262 17.09 42.67 -1.38
CA PRO A 262 16.33 43.69 -0.65
C PRO A 262 14.84 43.76 -1.09
N SER A 263 14.09 44.67 -0.46
CA SER A 263 12.63 44.85 -0.46
C SER A 263 12.06 45.78 -1.56
N CYS A 264 10.76 45.53 -1.85
CA CYS A 264 9.70 46.41 -2.43
C CYS A 264 9.61 46.61 -3.97
N PRO A 265 8.45 47.02 -4.55
CA PRO A 265 7.07 47.16 -4.03
C PRO A 265 5.99 46.43 -4.88
N GLY A 266 4.75 46.40 -4.38
CA GLY A 266 3.64 45.62 -4.96
C GLY A 266 2.88 46.25 -6.12
N THR A 267 2.08 45.40 -6.76
CA THR A 267 0.97 45.77 -7.66
C THR A 267 -0.15 44.73 -7.55
N ASN A 268 -1.36 45.25 -7.38
CA ASN A 268 -2.63 44.54 -7.52
C ASN A 268 -2.72 43.86 -8.89
N GLU A 269 -3.25 42.64 -8.94
CA GLU A 269 -4.24 42.28 -9.96
C GLU A 269 -5.06 41.05 -9.55
N ARG A 270 -6.39 41.21 -9.65
CA ARG A 270 -7.41 40.18 -9.46
C ARG A 270 -7.41 39.24 -10.67
N SER A 271 -7.52 37.94 -10.43
CA SER A 271 -8.27 37.07 -11.33
C SER A 271 -8.87 35.89 -10.56
N SER A 272 -10.12 35.61 -10.90
CA SER A 272 -11.08 34.77 -10.22
C SER A 272 -11.39 33.53 -11.05
N SER A 273 -11.54 32.35 -10.42
CA SER A 273 -12.35 31.24 -10.94
C SER A 273 -12.63 30.20 -9.83
N PRO A 274 -13.76 29.46 -9.87
CA PRO A 274 -14.55 29.18 -8.67
C PRO A 274 -14.41 27.74 -8.13
N TYR A 275 -14.42 27.62 -6.80
CA TYR A 275 -14.67 26.37 -6.10
C TYR A 275 -16.18 26.13 -6.01
N SER A 276 -16.67 25.09 -6.68
CA SER A 276 -18.00 24.54 -6.44
C SER A 276 -17.96 23.66 -5.18
N HIS A 277 -18.61 24.13 -4.12
CA HIS A 277 -18.93 23.34 -2.93
C HIS A 277 -19.86 22.18 -3.31
N ILE A 278 -19.45 20.94 -3.04
CA ILE A 278 -20.36 19.79 -2.99
C ILE A 278 -20.44 19.35 -1.53
N SER A 279 -21.61 19.55 -0.95
CA SER A 279 -22.00 19.10 0.38
C SER A 279 -22.23 17.60 0.35
N SER A 280 -21.58 16.84 1.23
CA SER A 280 -21.87 15.43 1.45
C SER A 280 -22.95 15.29 2.53
N GLU A 281 -24.20 15.10 2.12
CA GLU A 281 -25.27 14.64 3.01
C GLU A 281 -25.12 13.13 3.27
N LEU A 282 -25.15 12.78 4.55
CA LEU A 282 -25.16 11.40 5.05
C LEU A 282 -26.53 10.78 4.76
N VAL A 283 -26.57 9.77 3.90
CA VAL A 283 -27.75 8.91 3.73
C VAL A 283 -27.73 7.86 4.84
N HIS A 284 -28.62 7.99 5.81
CA HIS A 284 -28.95 6.95 6.78
C HIS A 284 -29.67 5.79 6.06
N LEU A 285 -29.13 4.57 6.19
CA LEU A 285 -29.84 3.35 5.80
C LEU A 285 -30.52 2.78 7.05
N GLU A 286 -31.85 2.85 7.10
CA GLU A 286 -32.68 2.18 8.10
C GLU A 286 -32.66 0.66 7.88
N SER A 287 -32.39 -0.08 8.95
CA SER A 287 -32.48 -1.53 8.98
C SER A 287 -33.94 -1.96 9.19
N HIS A 288 -34.55 -2.58 8.18
CA HIS A 288 -35.81 -3.29 8.36
C HIS A 288 -35.57 -4.60 9.13
N HIS A 289 -36.19 -4.69 10.30
CA HIS A 289 -36.51 -5.95 10.97
C HIS A 289 -37.63 -6.64 10.21
N GLU A 290 -37.41 -7.89 9.81
CA GLU A 290 -38.50 -8.84 9.63
C GLU A 290 -38.34 -10.00 10.61
N THR A 291 -39.50 -10.37 11.11
CA THR A 291 -39.91 -11.23 12.23
C THR A 291 -39.43 -12.67 12.20
#